data_AF-A0A812N3J1-F1
#
_entry.id   AF-A0A812N3J1-F1
#
_cell.length_a   1.000
_cell.length_b   1.000
_cell.length_c   1.000
_cell.angle_alpha   90.00
_cell.angle_beta   90.00
_cell.angle_gamma   90.00
#
_symmetry.space_group_name_H-M   'P 1'
#
loop_
_entity.id
_entity.type
_entity.pdbx_description
1 polymer ?
#
loop_
_entity_poly.entity_id
_entity_poly.type
_entity_poly.pdbx_seq_one_letter_code
_entity_poly.pdbx_strand_id
1 'polypeptide(L)'
;LALTGVWLALPSFCGWPGCLGTAALSGQSRIALRFRSGFGSMGGHSNEGSGSSGSSDSDGNGLGDESDAYYDGYDGNNLRANEGNPNHPSFWKKLGIDHRPDNWKAYVSFVDDPIVMSDLRRQADERPDDWVDPATHKRRRGLLEFKINQAACRSKEERKAAGRDAVKVVDAAKKALGGQAMVLKNGSQAKKTDLNTSDLDLKIAGTQMTSQTRSLLQQELQRTFSGKVEVTRKGILRVQGESGQLCIVPMRADFYDEEFEATIRLGKNDFEQKPEARKAVRAVKVKLQEAGVDVKGYKVECAVQKAEAEYPDDDFYDLARRAMDLLGRERK
;
A
#
# COMPACT_ATOMS: atom_id res chain seq x y z
N LEU A 1 -17.09 -67.38 -19.37
CA LEU A 1 -17.20 -67.59 -17.90
C LEU A 1 -16.81 -66.28 -17.23
N ALA A 2 -17.60 -65.20 -17.38
CA ALA A 2 -18.84 -64.89 -16.65
C ALA A 2 -18.64 -64.86 -15.13
N LEU A 3 -18.72 -63.65 -14.53
CA LEU A 3 -19.41 -63.27 -13.28
C LEU A 3 -19.05 -61.79 -12.96
N THR A 4 -19.95 -60.84 -13.27
CA THR A 4 -20.77 -60.02 -12.33
C THR A 4 -19.95 -59.01 -11.50
N GLY A 5 -20.13 -57.69 -11.54
CA GLY A 5 -21.33 -56.88 -11.83
C GLY A 5 -21.98 -56.43 -10.52
N VAL A 6 -21.57 -55.28 -9.96
CA VAL A 6 -22.30 -54.58 -8.91
C VAL A 6 -22.30 -53.08 -9.22
N TRP A 7 -23.47 -52.60 -9.64
CA TRP A 7 -23.85 -51.19 -9.69
C TRP A 7 -24.41 -50.81 -8.33
N LEU A 8 -23.91 -49.73 -7.73
CA LEU A 8 -24.57 -49.07 -6.60
C LEU A 8 -25.23 -47.79 -7.09
N ALA A 9 -26.53 -47.75 -6.84
CA ALA A 9 -27.46 -46.70 -7.23
C ALA A 9 -27.32 -45.45 -6.33
N LEU A 10 -27.57 -44.31 -6.96
CA LEU A 10 -27.85 -43.01 -6.34
C LEU A 10 -29.16 -43.06 -5.55
N PRO A 11 -29.31 -42.29 -4.45
CA PRO A 11 -30.60 -41.81 -4.03
C PRO A 11 -30.86 -40.42 -4.60
N SER A 12 -31.92 -40.36 -5.38
CA SER A 12 -32.68 -39.18 -5.79
C SER A 12 -33.13 -38.36 -4.58
N PHE A 13 -32.96 -37.04 -4.64
CA PHE A 13 -33.74 -36.11 -3.82
C PHE A 13 -34.45 -35.08 -4.70
N CYS A 14 -35.78 -35.10 -4.62
CA CYS A 14 -36.72 -34.09 -5.06
C CYS A 14 -36.25 -32.69 -4.57
N GLY A 15 -36.25 -31.61 -5.35
CA GLY A 15 -37.35 -31.13 -6.17
C GLY A 15 -38.20 -30.17 -5.33
N TRP A 16 -38.01 -28.85 -5.50
CA TRP A 16 -39.09 -27.85 -5.37
C TRP A 16 -38.72 -26.54 -6.10
N PRO A 17 -39.73 -25.79 -6.60
CA PRO A 17 -39.57 -24.85 -7.70
C PRO A 17 -39.68 -23.37 -7.28
N GLY A 18 -39.07 -22.51 -8.09
CA GLY A 18 -39.62 -21.19 -8.44
C GLY A 18 -39.55 -20.08 -7.39
N CYS A 19 -38.65 -19.11 -7.61
CA CYS A 19 -38.95 -17.69 -7.43
C CYS A 19 -38.11 -16.86 -8.41
N LEU A 20 -38.80 -16.36 -9.44
CA LEU A 20 -38.36 -15.24 -10.26
C LEU A 20 -38.18 -14.01 -9.36
N GLY A 21 -36.99 -13.43 -9.39
CA GLY A 21 -36.67 -12.18 -8.70
C GLY A 21 -35.62 -11.42 -9.50
N THR A 22 -36.07 -10.63 -10.47
CA THR A 22 -35.27 -9.62 -11.16
C THR A 22 -34.71 -8.61 -10.15
N ALA A 23 -33.41 -8.66 -9.89
CA ALA A 23 -32.69 -7.59 -9.21
C ALA A 23 -31.52 -7.14 -10.11
N ALA A 24 -31.79 -6.11 -10.90
CA ALA A 24 -30.78 -5.36 -11.61
C ALA A 24 -29.93 -4.59 -10.59
N LEU A 25 -28.70 -5.04 -10.33
CA LEU A 25 -27.69 -4.28 -9.59
C LEU A 25 -26.69 -3.70 -10.59
N SER A 26 -27.04 -2.54 -11.16
CA SER A 26 -26.11 -1.67 -11.87
C SER A 26 -25.38 -0.78 -10.87
N GLY A 27 -24.19 -1.23 -10.45
CA GLY A 27 -23.31 -0.49 -9.54
C GLY A 27 -21.85 -0.58 -9.96
N GLN A 28 -21.54 -0.28 -11.23
CA GLN A 28 -20.14 -0.10 -11.67
C GLN A 28 -19.75 1.36 -11.50
N SER A 29 -18.96 1.65 -10.46
CA SER A 29 -18.24 2.92 -10.31
C SER A 29 -17.22 3.07 -11.45
N ARG A 30 -17.63 3.71 -12.54
CA ARG A 30 -16.76 4.05 -13.67
C ARG A 30 -15.98 5.32 -13.35
N ILE A 31 -14.74 5.18 -12.90
CA ILE A 31 -13.76 6.28 -12.99
C ILE A 31 -13.20 6.26 -14.42
N ALA A 32 -13.94 6.88 -15.35
CA ALA A 32 -13.43 7.18 -16.67
C ALA A 32 -12.55 8.43 -16.59
N LEU A 33 -11.25 8.28 -16.86
CA LEU A 33 -10.35 9.43 -17.06
C LEU A 33 -10.75 10.12 -18.38
N ARG A 34 -11.63 11.13 -18.29
CA ARG A 34 -11.85 12.07 -19.40
C ARG A 34 -10.65 13.00 -19.49
N PHE A 35 -9.74 12.72 -20.41
CA PHE A 35 -8.76 13.71 -20.86
C PHE A 35 -9.47 14.71 -21.77
N ARG A 36 -9.62 15.95 -21.29
CA ARG A 36 -10.17 17.08 -22.04
C ARG A 36 -9.04 17.68 -22.86
N SER A 37 -8.92 17.30 -24.15
CA SER A 37 -8.02 17.95 -25.10
C SER A 37 -8.64 19.27 -25.57
N GLY A 38 -8.34 20.37 -24.87
CA GLY A 38 -8.61 21.72 -25.36
C GLY A 38 -7.40 22.24 -26.12
N PHE A 39 -7.41 22.10 -27.46
CA PHE A 39 -6.54 22.89 -28.33
C PHE A 39 -7.24 24.23 -28.56
N GLY A 40 -6.75 25.26 -27.88
CA GLY A 40 -7.16 26.65 -28.06
C GLY A 40 -5.97 27.47 -28.52
N SER A 41 -6.05 27.93 -29.77
CA SER A 41 -5.15 28.88 -30.43
C SER A 41 -4.94 30.13 -29.57
N MET A 42 -3.68 30.52 -29.31
CA MET A 42 -3.34 31.82 -28.75
C MET A 42 -2.71 32.70 -29.82
N GLY A 43 -3.53 33.62 -30.33
CA GLY A 43 -3.08 34.82 -31.01
C GLY A 43 -2.46 35.79 -30.01
N GLY A 44 -1.43 36.51 -30.46
CA GLY A 44 -0.69 37.47 -29.66
C GLY A 44 -1.48 38.74 -29.37
N HIS A 45 -1.20 39.32 -28.21
CA HIS A 45 -1.31 40.75 -27.98
C HIS A 45 -0.16 41.17 -27.05
N SER A 46 0.67 42.05 -27.58
CA SER A 46 1.57 42.93 -26.84
C SER A 46 0.76 43.85 -25.94
N ASN A 47 1.16 44.00 -24.68
CA ASN A 47 0.82 45.21 -23.92
C ASN A 47 1.95 45.58 -22.96
N GLU A 48 2.50 46.76 -23.20
CA GLU A 48 3.37 47.51 -22.30
C GLU A 48 2.56 47.92 -21.05
N GLY A 49 3.20 47.99 -19.89
CA GLY A 49 2.51 48.31 -18.65
C GLY A 49 3.43 48.47 -17.45
N SER A 50 3.82 49.70 -17.23
CA SER A 50 4.72 50.27 -16.25
C SER A 50 4.24 50.17 -14.79
N GLY A 51 5.19 50.07 -13.86
CA GLY A 51 5.14 50.75 -12.55
C GLY A 51 4.41 50.06 -11.39
N SER A 52 5.12 49.79 -10.30
CA SER A 52 5.04 50.61 -9.08
C SER A 52 5.74 49.92 -7.91
N SER A 53 6.65 50.67 -7.30
CA SER A 53 7.33 50.42 -6.03
C SER A 53 6.38 50.51 -4.82
N GLY A 54 6.55 49.63 -3.84
CA GLY A 54 5.88 49.70 -2.54
C GLY A 54 6.74 49.07 -1.45
N SER A 55 7.58 49.92 -0.84
CA SER A 55 8.32 49.67 0.41
C SER A 55 7.36 49.68 1.59
N SER A 56 7.57 48.81 2.58
CA SER A 56 7.08 49.05 3.94
C SER A 56 7.94 48.27 4.93
N ASP A 57 8.91 49.00 5.47
CA ASP A 57 9.63 48.72 6.70
C ASP A 57 8.65 48.60 7.88
N SER A 58 8.97 47.73 8.83
CA SER A 58 8.34 47.71 10.14
C SER A 58 9.36 47.27 11.17
N ASP A 59 10.14 48.25 11.62
CA ASP A 59 10.88 48.24 12.86
C ASP A 59 9.90 48.22 14.04
N GLY A 60 10.07 47.24 14.93
CA GLY A 60 9.30 47.10 16.16
C GLY A 60 10.20 46.73 17.33
N ASN A 61 10.94 47.71 17.84
CA ASN A 61 11.60 47.67 19.13
C ASN A 61 10.53 47.73 20.25
N GLY A 62 10.39 46.65 21.02
CA GLY A 62 9.60 46.60 22.24
C GLY A 62 10.45 46.07 23.39
N LEU A 63 11.01 47.00 24.17
CA LEU A 63 11.67 46.72 25.45
C LEU A 63 10.63 46.75 26.58
N GLY A 64 10.67 45.72 27.44
CA GLY A 64 10.14 45.74 28.80
C GLY A 64 8.90 44.88 29.03
N ASP A 65 9.07 43.71 29.65
CA ASP A 65 8.70 43.54 31.06
C ASP A 65 9.31 42.23 31.62
N GLU A 66 9.93 42.32 32.79
CA GLU A 66 10.56 41.24 33.53
C GLU A 66 9.51 40.52 34.39
N SER A 67 9.19 39.27 34.08
CA SER A 67 8.83 38.25 35.09
C SER A 67 8.70 36.86 34.46
N ASP A 68 9.23 35.86 35.17
CA ASP A 68 9.09 34.41 34.95
C ASP A 68 9.97 33.74 33.89
N ALA A 69 11.29 33.91 34.05
CA ALA A 69 12.27 32.95 33.55
C ALA A 69 12.26 31.67 34.43
N TYR A 70 11.54 30.63 34.00
CA TYR A 70 11.65 29.29 34.61
C TYR A 70 11.88 28.22 33.53
N TYR A 71 13.17 27.91 33.31
CA TYR A 71 13.73 26.72 32.64
C TYR A 71 13.19 26.33 31.25
N ASP A 72 13.63 27.02 30.18
CA ASP A 72 13.47 26.57 28.78
C ASP A 72 14.82 26.43 28.06
N GLY A 73 15.74 25.65 28.67
CA GLY A 73 17.11 25.50 28.17
C GLY A 73 17.72 24.12 28.39
N TYR A 74 16.91 23.05 28.37
CA TYR A 74 17.45 21.69 28.41
C TYR A 74 17.54 21.11 27.00
N ASP A 75 18.78 21.10 26.50
CA ASP A 75 19.19 20.41 25.27
C ASP A 75 18.66 18.96 25.28
N GLY A 76 17.78 18.63 24.32
CA GLY A 76 17.03 17.37 24.24
C GLY A 76 17.86 16.10 24.01
N ASN A 77 19.19 16.21 24.10
CA ASN A 77 20.15 15.16 23.79
C ASN A 77 20.40 14.17 24.94
N ASN A 78 19.82 14.38 26.14
CA ASN A 78 20.01 13.51 27.30
C ASN A 78 18.72 12.91 27.91
N LEU A 79 17.62 12.88 27.16
CA LEU A 79 16.32 12.39 27.63
C LEU A 79 16.38 10.99 28.27
N ARG A 80 17.22 10.10 27.74
CA ARG A 80 17.35 8.72 28.23
C ARG A 80 18.09 8.60 29.57
N ALA A 81 19.08 9.46 29.82
CA ALA A 81 19.76 9.51 31.12
C ALA A 81 18.87 10.17 32.19
N ASN A 82 18.07 11.15 31.77
CA ASN A 82 17.17 11.89 32.65
C ASN A 82 15.92 11.09 33.05
N GLU A 83 15.47 10.14 32.22
CA GLU A 83 14.39 9.21 32.55
C GLU A 83 14.70 8.27 33.73
N GLY A 84 15.97 8.07 34.09
CA GLY A 84 16.39 7.25 35.22
C GLY A 84 16.77 8.04 36.47
N ASN A 85 16.74 9.37 36.41
CA ASN A 85 17.16 10.24 37.51
C ASN A 85 15.92 10.74 38.28
N PRO A 86 15.68 10.29 39.53
CA PRO A 86 14.53 10.74 40.32
C PRO A 86 14.57 12.22 40.71
N ASN A 87 15.68 12.93 40.44
CA ASN A 87 15.73 14.38 40.54
C ASN A 87 15.18 15.11 39.31
N HIS A 88 14.89 14.41 38.21
CA HIS A 88 14.42 15.00 36.97
C HIS A 88 12.89 14.80 36.78
N PRO A 89 12.12 15.82 36.33
CA PRO A 89 10.66 15.71 36.18
C PRO A 89 10.19 14.58 35.23
N SER A 90 10.99 14.25 34.20
CA SER A 90 10.65 13.18 33.26
C SER A 90 10.59 11.79 33.91
N PHE A 91 11.33 11.54 34.99
CA PHE A 91 11.26 10.29 35.76
C PHE A 91 9.86 10.10 36.37
N TRP A 92 9.32 11.13 37.01
CA TRP A 92 8.00 11.10 37.65
C TRP A 92 6.86 11.07 36.63
N LYS A 93 6.99 11.83 35.55
CA LYS A 93 6.03 11.81 34.44
C LYS A 93 5.91 10.44 33.79
N LYS A 94 7.01 9.69 33.70
CA LYS A 94 7.02 8.30 33.20
C LYS A 94 6.28 7.32 34.13
N LEU A 95 6.27 7.60 35.43
CA LEU A 95 5.50 6.87 36.44
C LEU A 95 4.04 7.33 36.55
N GLY A 96 3.61 8.31 35.74
CA GLY A 96 2.25 8.86 35.79
C GLY A 96 2.01 9.83 36.94
N ILE A 97 3.06 10.40 37.52
CA ILE A 97 2.98 11.36 38.63
C ILE A 97 3.36 12.75 38.09
N ASP A 98 2.46 13.73 38.25
CA ASP A 98 2.59 15.05 37.62
C ASP A 98 3.77 15.89 38.14
N HIS A 99 4.24 15.63 39.36
CA HIS A 99 5.37 16.30 39.98
C HIS A 99 6.10 15.38 40.97
N ARG A 100 7.35 15.71 41.32
CA ARG A 100 8.13 14.95 42.30
C ARG A 100 7.47 15.05 43.68
N PRO A 101 7.06 13.94 44.33
CA PRO A 101 6.51 13.99 45.68
C PRO A 101 7.53 14.52 46.69
N ASP A 102 7.08 15.22 47.73
CA ASP A 102 7.98 15.74 48.79
C ASP A 102 8.73 14.62 49.52
N ASN A 103 8.14 13.44 49.60
CA ASN A 103 8.71 12.24 50.18
C ASN A 103 9.44 11.33 49.17
N TRP A 104 9.85 11.86 48.01
CA TRP A 104 10.42 11.04 46.93
C TRP A 104 11.62 10.17 47.35
N LYS A 105 12.42 10.60 48.33
CA LYS A 105 13.52 9.78 48.86
C LYS A 105 13.04 8.49 49.53
N ALA A 106 11.92 8.58 50.26
CA ALA A 106 11.25 7.41 50.85
C ALA A 106 10.64 6.52 49.77
N TYR A 107 10.13 7.15 48.70
CA TYR A 107 9.58 6.44 47.54
C TYR A 107 10.65 5.68 46.76
N VAL A 108 11.82 6.29 46.50
CA VAL A 108 12.95 5.63 45.84
C VAL A 108 13.52 4.51 46.72
N SER A 109 13.62 4.70 48.04
CA SER A 109 14.02 3.63 48.96
C SER A 109 13.01 2.48 49.05
N PHE A 110 11.74 2.72 48.71
CA PHE A 110 10.70 1.70 48.63
C PHE A 110 10.73 0.95 47.29
N VAL A 111 11.19 1.60 46.21
CA VAL A 111 11.43 0.95 44.90
C VAL A 111 12.71 0.10 44.91
N ASP A 112 13.65 0.37 45.82
CA ASP A 112 14.79 -0.50 46.12
C ASP A 112 14.45 -1.66 47.09
N ASP A 113 13.18 -1.81 47.49
CA ASP A 113 12.73 -2.97 48.26
C ASP A 113 12.80 -4.24 47.38
N PRO A 114 13.60 -5.26 47.77
CA PRO A 114 13.73 -6.49 47.01
C PRO A 114 12.39 -7.18 46.74
N ILE A 115 11.40 -6.99 47.62
CA ILE A 115 10.07 -7.59 47.50
C ILE A 115 9.29 -6.91 46.35
N VAL A 116 9.29 -5.58 46.29
CA VAL A 116 8.61 -4.83 45.22
C VAL A 116 9.29 -5.08 43.86
N MET A 117 10.62 -5.16 43.83
CA MET A 117 11.36 -5.53 42.62
C MET A 117 11.19 -7.00 42.26
N SER A 118 10.96 -7.89 43.22
CA SER A 118 10.64 -9.31 42.95
C SER A 118 9.24 -9.49 42.36
N ASP A 119 8.25 -8.69 42.78
CA ASP A 119 6.91 -8.72 42.18
C ASP A 119 6.90 -8.07 40.79
N LEU A 120 7.66 -7.01 40.55
CA LEU A 120 7.85 -6.45 39.21
C LEU A 120 8.61 -7.41 38.28
N ARG A 121 9.60 -8.14 38.81
CA ARG A 121 10.29 -9.21 38.05
C ARG A 121 9.38 -10.40 37.81
N ARG A 122 8.59 -10.83 38.80
CA ARG A 122 7.60 -11.90 38.65
C ARG A 122 6.53 -11.52 37.64
N GLN A 123 6.03 -10.29 37.66
CA GLN A 123 5.14 -9.76 36.61
C GLN A 123 5.83 -9.59 35.26
N ALA A 124 7.16 -9.45 35.21
CA ALA A 124 7.93 -9.45 33.98
C ALA A 124 8.19 -10.86 33.43
N ASP A 125 8.34 -11.86 34.32
CA ASP A 125 8.54 -13.27 34.02
C ASP A 125 7.21 -14.02 33.74
N GLU A 126 6.08 -13.50 34.24
CA GLU A 126 4.72 -13.97 33.93
C GLU A 126 4.17 -13.38 32.62
N ARG A 127 4.89 -12.43 32.00
CA ARG A 127 4.52 -11.94 30.67
C ARG A 127 4.80 -13.04 29.66
N PRO A 128 3.84 -13.40 28.80
CA PRO A 128 4.13 -14.34 27.74
C PRO A 128 5.26 -13.80 26.87
N ASP A 129 6.07 -14.67 26.27
CA ASP A 129 7.25 -14.31 25.48
C ASP A 129 6.95 -13.33 24.32
N ASP A 130 5.68 -13.17 23.97
CA ASP A 130 5.16 -12.26 22.95
C ASP A 130 4.61 -10.92 23.50
N TRP A 131 4.68 -10.68 24.82
CA TRP A 131 4.25 -9.42 25.41
C TRP A 131 5.19 -8.30 24.98
N VAL A 132 4.75 -7.54 23.99
CA VAL A 132 5.37 -6.27 23.63
C VAL A 132 4.66 -5.18 24.41
N ASP A 133 5.38 -4.47 25.27
CA ASP A 133 4.89 -3.26 25.93
C ASP A 133 4.13 -2.37 24.90
N PRO A 134 2.88 -1.94 25.18
CA PRO A 134 2.07 -1.18 24.23
C PRO A 134 2.79 0.05 23.65
N ALA A 135 3.62 0.72 24.44
CA ALA A 135 4.41 1.86 23.94
C ALA A 135 5.49 1.42 22.94
N THR A 136 6.10 0.27 23.15
CA THR A 136 7.04 -0.35 22.22
C THR A 136 6.36 -0.82 20.93
N HIS A 137 5.17 -1.43 21.01
CA HIS A 137 4.37 -1.80 19.84
C HIS A 137 4.02 -0.54 19.01
N LYS A 138 3.47 0.49 19.66
CA LYS A 138 3.13 1.77 19.02
C LYS A 138 4.32 2.42 18.32
N ARG A 139 5.51 2.40 18.94
CA ARG A 139 6.76 2.91 18.32
C ARG A 139 7.16 2.11 17.09
N ARG A 140 7.14 0.77 17.17
CA ARG A 140 7.48 -0.12 16.05
C ARG A 140 6.50 0.05 14.89
N ARG A 141 5.21 0.11 15.19
CA ARG A 141 4.13 0.40 14.24
C ARG A 141 4.34 1.74 13.54
N GLY A 142 4.58 2.82 14.29
CA GLY A 142 4.82 4.15 13.73
C GLY A 142 6.06 4.22 12.83
N LEU A 143 7.16 3.58 13.24
CA LEU A 143 8.37 3.50 12.41
C LEU A 143 8.12 2.73 11.11
N LEU A 144 7.39 1.60 11.18
CA LEU A 144 7.05 0.84 9.98
C LEU A 144 6.12 1.63 9.06
N GLU A 145 5.14 2.36 9.61
CA GLU A 145 4.26 3.24 8.84
C GLU A 145 5.05 4.34 8.12
N PHE A 146 6.01 4.97 8.79
CA PHE A 146 6.91 5.94 8.17
C PHE A 146 7.69 5.32 7.00
N LYS A 147 8.29 4.14 7.20
CA LYS A 147 9.04 3.42 6.16
C LYS A 147 8.17 3.06 4.95
N ILE A 148 6.96 2.53 5.15
CA ILE A 148 6.08 2.20 4.02
C ILE A 148 5.64 3.44 3.25
N ASN A 149 5.40 4.55 3.95
CA ASN A 149 5.01 5.81 3.30
C ASN A 149 6.17 6.38 2.47
N GLN A 150 7.39 6.32 3.01
CA GLN A 150 8.59 6.70 2.28
C GLN A 150 8.79 5.81 1.03
N ALA A 151 8.68 4.49 1.18
CA ALA A 151 8.83 3.53 0.07
C ALA A 151 7.71 3.60 -0.98
N ALA A 152 6.51 4.05 -0.61
CA ALA A 152 5.40 4.25 -1.54
C ALA A 152 5.40 5.65 -2.19
N CYS A 153 6.19 6.58 -1.67
CA CYS A 153 6.23 7.95 -2.17
C CYS A 153 6.91 7.99 -3.55
N ARG A 154 6.20 8.55 -4.53
CA ARG A 154 6.72 8.85 -5.88
C ARG A 154 6.93 10.34 -6.04
N SER A 155 8.03 10.71 -6.66
CA SER A 155 8.30 12.09 -7.04
C SER A 155 7.23 12.62 -8.00
N LYS A 156 7.16 13.95 -8.16
CA LYS A 156 6.23 14.58 -9.11
C LYS A 156 6.58 14.16 -10.55
N GLU A 157 7.87 14.05 -10.84
CA GLU A 157 8.42 13.69 -12.15
C GLU A 157 8.12 12.22 -12.50
N GLU A 158 8.30 11.29 -11.57
CA GLU A 158 7.91 9.88 -11.75
C GLU A 158 6.41 9.72 -12.03
N ARG A 159 5.56 10.45 -11.31
CA ARG A 159 4.11 10.43 -11.55
C ARG A 159 3.74 10.99 -12.92
N LYS A 160 4.42 12.05 -13.37
CA LYS A 160 4.24 12.60 -14.73
C LYS A 160 4.71 11.61 -15.79
N ALA A 161 5.86 10.96 -15.60
CA ALA A 161 6.37 9.94 -16.50
C ALA A 161 5.37 8.78 -16.65
N ALA A 162 4.83 8.27 -15.54
CA ALA A 162 3.82 7.22 -15.57
C ALA A 162 2.54 7.65 -16.30
N GLY A 163 2.15 8.94 -16.15
CA GLY A 163 1.05 9.53 -16.90
C GLY A 163 1.31 9.57 -18.41
N ARG A 164 2.50 9.99 -18.84
CA ARG A 164 2.88 10.01 -20.26
C ARG A 164 2.94 8.61 -20.85
N ASP A 165 3.52 7.65 -20.13
CA ASP A 165 3.56 6.25 -20.55
C ASP A 165 2.16 5.66 -20.71
N ALA A 166 1.24 5.92 -19.77
CA ALA A 166 -0.14 5.47 -19.89
C ALA A 166 -0.84 6.06 -21.12
N VAL A 167 -0.63 7.34 -21.44
CA VAL A 167 -1.17 7.99 -22.64
C VAL A 167 -0.61 7.34 -23.91
N LYS A 168 0.70 7.10 -23.97
CA LYS A 168 1.34 6.39 -25.09
C LYS A 168 0.75 4.99 -25.30
N VAL A 169 0.51 4.23 -24.22
CA VAL A 169 -0.14 2.91 -24.30
C VAL A 169 -1.59 3.01 -24.78
N VAL A 170 -2.35 4.04 -24.35
CA VAL A 170 -3.70 4.31 -24.86
C VAL A 170 -3.68 4.54 -26.37
N ASP A 171 -2.77 5.38 -26.85
CA ASP A 171 -2.67 5.71 -28.27
C ASP A 171 -2.28 4.48 -29.11
N ALA A 172 -1.30 3.71 -28.66
CA ALA A 172 -0.90 2.46 -29.30
C ALA A 172 -2.05 1.44 -29.34
N ALA A 173 -2.79 1.29 -28.23
CA ALA A 173 -3.93 0.39 -28.16
C ALA A 173 -5.05 0.80 -29.11
N LYS A 174 -5.36 2.10 -29.20
CA LYS A 174 -6.39 2.61 -30.12
C LYS A 174 -6.00 2.46 -31.58
N LYS A 175 -4.74 2.66 -31.93
CA LYS A 175 -4.23 2.42 -33.29
C LYS A 175 -4.30 0.94 -33.69
N ALA A 176 -3.91 0.05 -32.78
CA ALA A 176 -3.87 -1.39 -33.07
C ALA A 176 -5.26 -2.05 -33.06
N LEU A 177 -6.15 -1.60 -32.18
CA LEU A 177 -7.39 -2.32 -31.86
C LEU A 177 -8.66 -1.55 -32.22
N GLY A 178 -8.55 -0.26 -32.55
CA GLY A 178 -9.68 0.63 -32.83
C GLY A 178 -10.05 1.56 -31.67
N GLY A 179 -10.90 2.55 -31.96
CA GLY A 179 -11.23 3.64 -31.03
C GLY A 179 -11.95 3.22 -29.74
N GLN A 180 -12.55 2.02 -29.72
CA GLN A 180 -13.23 1.44 -28.57
C GLN A 180 -12.29 0.81 -27.53
N ALA A 181 -11.00 0.70 -27.83
CA ALA A 181 -10.02 0.17 -26.88
C ALA A 181 -9.89 1.08 -25.65
N MET A 182 -9.95 0.48 -24.47
CA MET A 182 -9.79 1.16 -23.19
C MET A 182 -8.55 0.63 -22.48
N VAL A 183 -7.74 1.53 -21.90
CA VAL A 183 -6.62 1.15 -21.04
C VAL A 183 -6.96 1.54 -19.61
N LEU A 184 -6.90 0.57 -18.71
CA LEU A 184 -7.22 0.71 -17.30
C LEU A 184 -5.99 0.44 -16.46
N LYS A 185 -5.84 1.13 -15.33
CA LYS A 185 -4.82 0.76 -14.33
C LYS A 185 -5.13 -0.62 -13.78
N ASN A 186 -4.10 -1.40 -13.53
CA ASN A 186 -4.20 -2.73 -12.97
C ASN A 186 -3.18 -2.92 -11.83
N GLY A 187 -3.15 -4.12 -11.25
CA GLY A 187 -2.10 -4.55 -10.35
C GLY A 187 -2.05 -3.74 -9.06
N SER A 188 -0.84 -3.55 -8.55
CA SER A 188 -0.62 -2.94 -7.25
C SER A 188 -1.07 -1.47 -7.18
N GLN A 189 -0.97 -0.73 -8.30
CA GLN A 189 -1.43 0.67 -8.36
C GLN A 189 -2.95 0.79 -8.27
N ALA A 190 -3.68 -0.09 -8.97
CA ALA A 190 -5.14 -0.12 -8.86
C ALA A 190 -5.59 -0.49 -7.44
N LYS A 191 -4.85 -1.38 -6.78
CA LYS A 191 -5.08 -1.83 -5.40
C LYS A 191 -4.56 -0.86 -4.34
N LYS A 192 -3.81 0.18 -4.74
CA LYS A 192 -3.09 1.10 -3.83
C LYS A 192 -2.19 0.34 -2.84
N THR A 193 -1.53 -0.71 -3.31
CA THR A 193 -0.54 -1.52 -2.58
C THR A 193 0.84 -1.44 -3.22
N ASP A 194 1.03 -0.51 -4.15
CA ASP A 194 2.26 -0.24 -4.86
C ASP A 194 3.33 0.41 -3.97
N LEU A 195 4.58 0.14 -4.32
CA LEU A 195 5.77 0.87 -3.89
C LEU A 195 6.25 1.77 -5.05
N ASN A 196 7.21 2.66 -4.78
CA ASN A 196 7.80 3.52 -5.80
C ASN A 196 8.56 2.74 -6.88
N THR A 197 9.12 1.59 -6.53
CA THR A 197 9.79 0.63 -7.43
C THR A 197 8.83 -0.27 -8.21
N SER A 198 7.52 -0.18 -7.97
CA SER A 198 6.55 -1.06 -8.63
C SER A 198 6.29 -0.62 -10.07
N ASP A 199 6.32 -1.60 -10.98
CA ASP A 199 5.94 -1.51 -12.38
C ASP A 199 4.59 -0.83 -12.61
N LEU A 200 4.38 -0.34 -13.84
CA LEU A 200 3.09 0.15 -14.29
C LEU A 200 2.28 -0.97 -14.95
N ASP A 201 1.40 -1.59 -14.17
CA ASP A 201 0.45 -2.58 -14.65
C ASP A 201 -0.77 -1.91 -15.32
N LEU A 202 -1.03 -2.26 -16.58
CA LEU A 202 -2.16 -1.77 -17.38
C LEU A 202 -2.97 -2.95 -17.93
N LYS A 203 -4.29 -2.78 -18.01
CA LYS A 203 -5.23 -3.72 -18.64
C LYS A 203 -5.84 -3.09 -19.88
N ILE A 204 -5.96 -3.86 -20.96
CA ILE A 204 -6.65 -3.43 -22.17
C ILE A 204 -8.03 -4.10 -22.23
N ALA A 205 -9.08 -3.29 -22.28
CA ALA A 205 -10.48 -3.72 -22.33
C ALA A 205 -11.20 -3.15 -23.57
N GLY A 206 -12.44 -3.58 -23.80
CA GLY A 206 -13.31 -3.05 -24.85
C GLY A 206 -13.24 -3.78 -26.20
N THR A 207 -12.34 -4.75 -26.37
CA THR A 207 -12.24 -5.57 -27.60
C THR A 207 -11.73 -6.96 -27.23
N GLN A 208 -12.19 -8.00 -27.94
CA GLN A 208 -11.65 -9.35 -27.80
C GLN A 208 -10.22 -9.39 -28.35
N MET A 209 -9.28 -9.94 -27.57
CA MET A 209 -7.89 -10.03 -28.00
C MET A 209 -7.62 -11.37 -28.65
N THR A 210 -7.23 -11.36 -29.92
CA THR A 210 -6.74 -12.55 -30.63
C THR A 210 -5.23 -12.54 -30.70
N SER A 211 -4.62 -13.66 -31.07
CA SER A 211 -3.17 -13.70 -31.32
C SER A 211 -2.74 -12.69 -32.40
N GLN A 212 -3.58 -12.44 -33.41
CA GLN A 212 -3.33 -11.46 -34.45
C GLN A 212 -3.39 -10.03 -33.91
N THR A 213 -4.46 -9.66 -33.19
CA THR A 213 -4.60 -8.29 -32.66
C THR A 213 -3.58 -7.99 -31.56
N ARG A 214 -3.15 -8.99 -30.78
CA ARG A 214 -2.00 -8.87 -29.89
C ARG A 214 -0.71 -8.53 -30.65
N SER A 215 -0.50 -9.15 -31.81
CA SER A 215 0.70 -8.93 -32.62
C SER A 215 0.71 -7.52 -33.22
N LEU A 216 -0.46 -7.01 -33.65
CA LEU A 216 -0.63 -5.61 -34.06
C LEU A 216 -0.34 -4.64 -32.90
N LEU A 217 -0.88 -4.92 -31.72
CA LEU A 217 -0.61 -4.14 -30.51
C LEU A 217 0.88 -4.13 -30.15
N GLN A 218 1.54 -5.28 -30.23
CA GLN A 218 2.99 -5.38 -30.00
C GLN A 218 3.77 -4.48 -30.97
N GLN A 219 3.42 -4.47 -32.26
CA GLN A 219 4.07 -3.62 -33.26
C GLN A 219 3.86 -2.13 -32.96
N GLU A 220 2.64 -1.72 -32.61
CA GLU A 220 2.35 -0.32 -32.25
C GLU A 220 3.09 0.12 -30.98
N LEU A 221 3.17 -0.74 -29.97
CA LEU A 221 3.96 -0.48 -28.77
C LEU A 221 5.45 -0.35 -29.09
N GLN A 222 5.98 -1.21 -29.94
CA GLN A 222 7.39 -1.15 -30.37
C GLN A 222 7.71 0.15 -31.11
N ARG A 223 6.81 0.61 -31.99
CA ARG A 223 6.91 1.91 -32.66
C ARG A 223 6.86 3.08 -31.67
N THR A 224 6.06 2.97 -30.62
CA THR A 224 5.81 4.06 -29.67
C THR A 224 6.93 4.22 -28.63
N PHE A 225 7.52 3.12 -28.17
CA PHE A 225 8.52 3.12 -27.08
C PHE A 225 9.97 2.98 -27.56
N SER A 226 10.23 2.96 -28.87
CA SER A 226 11.55 2.80 -29.49
C SER A 226 12.38 1.60 -29.00
N GLY A 227 11.74 0.67 -28.28
CA GLY A 227 12.39 -0.41 -27.55
C GLY A 227 11.76 -1.77 -27.85
N LYS A 228 12.44 -2.83 -27.42
CA LYS A 228 11.94 -4.20 -27.57
C LYS A 228 10.69 -4.39 -26.71
N VAL A 229 9.62 -4.91 -27.31
CA VAL A 229 8.45 -5.40 -26.59
C VAL A 229 8.65 -6.91 -26.36
N GLU A 230 8.72 -7.30 -25.10
CA GLU A 230 8.79 -8.72 -24.70
C GLU A 230 7.36 -9.27 -24.58
N VAL A 231 7.12 -10.45 -25.16
CA VAL A 231 5.88 -11.20 -25.00
C VAL A 231 6.15 -12.36 -24.06
N THR A 232 5.53 -12.34 -22.88
CA THR A 232 5.63 -13.46 -21.95
C THR A 232 4.94 -14.71 -22.51
N ARG A 233 5.22 -15.90 -21.93
CA ARG A 233 4.50 -17.15 -22.29
C ARG A 233 2.98 -17.02 -22.16
N LYS A 234 2.49 -16.20 -21.22
CA LYS A 234 1.06 -15.95 -21.01
C LYS A 234 0.50 -14.84 -21.91
N GLY A 235 1.26 -14.33 -22.88
CA GLY A 235 0.81 -13.28 -23.79
C GLY A 235 0.73 -11.87 -23.19
N ILE A 236 1.23 -11.67 -21.96
CA ILE A 236 1.44 -10.33 -21.38
C ILE A 236 2.55 -9.63 -22.16
N LEU A 237 2.33 -8.36 -22.50
CA LEU A 237 3.32 -7.52 -23.20
C LEU A 237 4.08 -6.69 -22.17
N ARG A 238 5.41 -6.73 -22.22
CA ARG A 238 6.32 -5.96 -21.38
C ARG A 238 7.12 -5.00 -22.22
N VAL A 239 7.15 -3.73 -21.83
CA VAL A 239 7.87 -2.67 -22.54
C VAL A 239 8.49 -1.71 -21.53
N GLN A 240 9.68 -1.17 -21.85
CA GLN A 240 10.35 -0.17 -21.04
C GLN A 240 9.78 1.22 -21.35
N GLY A 241 9.19 1.88 -20.36
CA GLY A 241 8.71 3.26 -20.41
C GLY A 241 9.64 4.24 -19.71
N GLU A 242 9.25 5.51 -19.69
CA GLU A 242 9.94 6.56 -18.95
C GLU A 242 9.83 6.36 -17.42
N SER A 243 8.75 5.73 -16.97
CA SER A 243 8.44 5.46 -15.57
C SER A 243 8.95 4.11 -15.05
N GLY A 244 9.64 3.34 -15.89
CA GLY A 244 10.08 1.99 -15.58
C GLY A 244 9.44 0.94 -16.47
N GLN A 245 9.37 -0.29 -15.99
CA GLN A 245 8.77 -1.39 -16.73
C GLN A 245 7.24 -1.25 -16.76
N LEU A 246 6.66 -1.40 -17.95
CA LEU A 246 5.21 -1.43 -18.16
C LEU A 246 4.77 -2.87 -18.42
N CYS A 247 3.75 -3.33 -17.71
CA CYS A 247 3.13 -4.64 -17.91
C CYS A 247 1.71 -4.47 -18.46
N ILE A 248 1.48 -4.86 -19.71
CA ILE A 248 0.22 -4.65 -20.42
C ILE A 248 -0.50 -5.99 -20.59
N VAL A 249 -1.67 -6.11 -19.98
CA VAL A 249 -2.48 -7.32 -19.90
C VAL A 249 -3.75 -7.16 -20.76
N PRO A 250 -3.84 -7.81 -21.92
CA PRO A 250 -5.10 -7.94 -22.65
C PRO A 250 -6.21 -8.56 -21.79
N MET A 251 -7.43 -8.04 -21.87
CA MET A 251 -8.61 -8.72 -21.33
C MET A 251 -9.34 -9.49 -22.43
N ARG A 252 -10.08 -10.55 -22.05
CA ARG A 252 -10.87 -11.38 -22.98
C ARG A 252 -10.01 -11.87 -24.15
N ALA A 253 -8.88 -12.49 -23.83
CA ALA A 253 -7.96 -13.00 -24.83
C ALA A 253 -8.24 -14.47 -25.14
N ASP A 254 -8.29 -14.83 -26.42
CA ASP A 254 -8.52 -16.21 -26.87
C ASP A 254 -7.33 -17.16 -26.61
N PHE A 255 -6.16 -16.59 -26.32
CA PHE A 255 -4.91 -17.31 -26.08
C PHE A 255 -4.58 -17.49 -24.59
N TYR A 256 -5.47 -17.09 -23.68
CA TYR A 256 -5.32 -17.42 -22.27
C TYR A 256 -5.88 -18.81 -22.00
N ASP A 257 -5.18 -19.58 -21.18
CA ASP A 257 -5.78 -20.75 -20.55
C ASP A 257 -6.86 -20.33 -19.53
N GLU A 258 -7.80 -21.24 -19.24
CA GLU A 258 -8.94 -20.97 -18.35
C GLU A 258 -8.48 -20.56 -16.94
N GLU A 259 -7.39 -21.17 -16.46
CA GLU A 259 -6.81 -20.89 -15.14
C GLU A 259 -6.31 -19.44 -15.04
N PHE A 260 -5.52 -19.01 -16.02
CA PHE A 260 -5.00 -17.65 -16.06
C PHE A 260 -6.10 -16.63 -16.30
N GLU A 261 -7.07 -16.94 -17.17
CA GLU A 261 -8.19 -16.05 -17.37
C GLU A 261 -8.99 -15.86 -16.07
N ALA A 262 -9.20 -16.91 -15.28
CA ALA A 262 -9.80 -16.80 -13.96
C ALA A 262 -9.00 -15.84 -13.07
N THR A 263 -7.66 -15.94 -13.02
CA THR A 263 -6.84 -15.02 -12.20
C THR A 263 -6.91 -13.56 -12.63
N ILE A 264 -7.03 -13.29 -13.95
CA ILE A 264 -7.18 -11.93 -14.48
C ILE A 264 -8.58 -11.38 -14.16
N ARG A 265 -9.59 -12.26 -14.21
CA ARG A 265 -11.01 -11.98 -13.96
C ARG A 265 -11.39 -11.93 -12.49
N LEU A 266 -10.53 -12.37 -11.56
CA LEU A 266 -10.70 -12.15 -10.12
C LEU A 266 -10.75 -10.64 -9.85
N GLY A 267 -11.97 -10.14 -9.98
CA GLY A 267 -12.32 -8.77 -10.33
C GLY A 267 -12.88 -7.99 -9.16
N LYS A 268 -12.59 -8.41 -7.93
CA LYS A 268 -12.77 -7.55 -6.78
C LYS A 268 -11.42 -7.12 -6.27
N ASN A 269 -11.21 -5.80 -6.30
CA ASN A 269 -10.16 -5.17 -5.54
C ASN A 269 -10.57 -5.26 -4.06
N ASP A 270 -10.37 -6.44 -3.44
CA ASP A 270 -10.73 -6.66 -2.03
C ASP A 270 -10.00 -5.70 -1.09
N PHE A 271 -8.94 -5.06 -1.58
CA PHE A 271 -8.19 -4.05 -0.85
C PHE A 271 -8.79 -2.64 -0.95
N GLU A 272 -9.76 -2.36 -1.83
CA GLU A 272 -10.27 -1.00 -2.03
C GLU A 272 -10.88 -0.41 -0.75
N GLN A 273 -11.57 -1.24 0.03
CA GLN A 273 -12.22 -0.84 1.28
C GLN A 273 -11.42 -1.22 2.53
N LYS A 274 -10.19 -1.72 2.37
CA LYS A 274 -9.40 -2.27 3.48
C LYS A 274 -8.05 -1.56 3.65
N PRO A 275 -8.03 -0.38 4.30
CA PRO A 275 -6.81 0.43 4.44
C PRO A 275 -5.69 -0.29 5.20
N GLU A 276 -6.01 -1.01 6.27
CA GLU A 276 -5.03 -1.75 7.07
C GLU A 276 -4.37 -2.87 6.27
N ALA A 277 -5.16 -3.68 5.56
CA ALA A 277 -4.63 -4.70 4.65
C ALA A 277 -3.72 -4.10 3.55
N ARG A 278 -4.05 -2.94 3.00
CA ARG A 278 -3.17 -2.26 2.02
C ARG A 278 -1.82 -1.86 2.62
N LYS A 279 -1.83 -1.30 3.84
CA LYS A 279 -0.61 -0.96 4.56
C LYS A 279 0.19 -2.22 4.89
N ALA A 280 -0.47 -3.31 5.29
CA ALA A 280 0.16 -4.59 5.58
C ALA A 280 0.85 -5.16 4.35
N VAL A 281 0.20 -5.16 3.17
CA VAL A 281 0.83 -5.58 1.91
C VAL A 281 2.09 -4.76 1.61
N ARG A 282 2.05 -3.44 1.76
CA ARG A 282 3.23 -2.58 1.56
C ARG A 282 4.33 -2.90 2.57
N ALA A 283 3.98 -3.11 3.83
CA ALA A 283 4.93 -3.47 4.89
C ALA A 283 5.66 -4.78 4.59
N VAL A 284 4.93 -5.81 4.16
CA VAL A 284 5.50 -7.10 3.74
C VAL A 284 6.43 -6.92 2.53
N LYS A 285 6.01 -6.16 1.52
CA LYS A 285 6.86 -5.88 0.34
C LYS A 285 8.15 -5.16 0.71
N VAL A 286 8.09 -4.13 1.56
CA VAL A 286 9.28 -3.42 2.06
C VAL A 286 10.22 -4.38 2.79
N LYS A 287 9.69 -5.23 3.66
CA LYS A 287 10.48 -6.22 4.40
C LYS A 287 11.17 -7.24 3.50
N LEU A 288 10.46 -7.75 2.48
CA LEU A 288 11.02 -8.68 1.51
C LEU A 288 12.09 -8.02 0.65
N GLN A 289 11.89 -6.76 0.24
CA GLN A 289 12.87 -5.97 -0.49
C GLN A 289 14.13 -5.69 0.37
N GLU A 290 13.97 -5.30 1.64
CA GLU A 290 15.06 -5.14 2.61
C GLU A 290 15.87 -6.45 2.77
N ALA A 291 15.21 -7.61 2.69
CA ALA A 291 15.83 -8.91 2.80
C ALA A 291 16.44 -9.45 1.48
N GLY A 292 16.28 -8.73 0.35
CA GLY A 292 16.72 -9.21 -0.96
C GLY A 292 15.93 -10.44 -1.46
N VAL A 293 14.70 -10.60 -0.99
CA VAL A 293 13.87 -11.77 -1.24
C VAL A 293 12.81 -11.46 -2.30
N ASP A 294 12.89 -12.13 -3.44
CA ASP A 294 11.86 -12.00 -4.48
C ASP A 294 10.63 -12.89 -4.15
N VAL A 295 9.47 -12.25 -3.98
CA VAL A 295 8.17 -12.90 -3.84
C VAL A 295 7.19 -12.20 -4.76
N LYS A 296 6.47 -12.99 -5.56
CA LYS A 296 5.39 -12.47 -6.40
C LYS A 296 4.37 -11.69 -5.56
N GLY A 297 4.06 -10.46 -5.96
CA GLY A 297 3.14 -9.58 -5.23
C GLY A 297 1.77 -10.20 -4.94
N TYR A 298 1.24 -11.04 -5.84
CA TYR A 298 0.00 -11.78 -5.61
C TYR A 298 0.07 -12.73 -4.40
N LYS A 299 1.22 -13.40 -4.18
CA LYS A 299 1.39 -14.26 -2.99
C LYS A 299 1.37 -13.45 -1.70
N VAL A 300 1.99 -12.26 -1.71
CA VAL A 300 1.95 -11.32 -0.58
C VAL A 300 0.51 -10.89 -0.29
N GLU A 301 -0.24 -10.53 -1.33
CA GLU A 301 -1.65 -10.15 -1.20
C GLU A 301 -2.50 -11.29 -0.62
N CYS A 302 -2.35 -12.52 -1.12
CA CYS A 302 -3.07 -13.68 -0.58
C CYS A 302 -2.70 -13.97 0.88
N ALA A 303 -1.41 -13.86 1.25
CA ALA A 303 -0.97 -14.06 2.62
C ALA A 303 -1.59 -13.03 3.58
N VAL A 304 -1.66 -11.75 3.17
CA VAL A 304 -2.31 -10.70 3.96
C VAL A 304 -3.83 -10.92 4.04
N GLN A 305 -4.50 -11.28 2.94
CA GLN A 305 -5.93 -11.58 2.97
C GLN A 305 -6.25 -12.76 3.88
N LYS A 306 -5.41 -13.80 3.86
CA LYS A 306 -5.55 -14.95 4.76
C LYS A 306 -5.35 -14.54 6.22
N ALA A 307 -4.34 -13.73 6.52
CA ALA A 307 -4.12 -13.21 7.87
C ALA A 307 -5.30 -12.34 8.33
N GLU A 308 -5.82 -11.45 7.49
CA GLU A 308 -6.98 -10.61 7.82
C GLU A 308 -8.27 -11.41 8.01
N ALA A 309 -8.46 -12.48 7.25
CA ALA A 309 -9.62 -13.37 7.43
C ALA A 309 -9.56 -14.14 8.78
N GLU A 310 -8.36 -14.48 9.24
CA GLU A 310 -8.14 -15.17 10.51
C GLU A 310 -8.13 -14.20 11.71
N TYR A 311 -7.67 -12.96 11.50
CA TYR A 311 -7.52 -11.93 12.54
C TYR A 311 -8.08 -10.59 12.03
N PRO A 312 -9.42 -10.42 11.96
CA PRO A 312 -10.04 -9.25 11.36
C PRO A 312 -9.84 -7.94 12.14
N ASP A 313 -9.52 -8.04 13.43
CA ASP A 313 -9.30 -6.89 14.32
C ASP A 313 -7.83 -6.46 14.41
N ASP A 314 -6.92 -7.20 13.78
CA ASP A 314 -5.50 -6.87 13.77
C ASP A 314 -5.24 -5.60 12.94
N ASP A 315 -4.32 -4.77 13.43
CA ASP A 315 -3.85 -3.63 12.66
C ASP A 315 -2.87 -4.05 11.55
N PHE A 316 -2.48 -3.10 10.69
CA PHE A 316 -1.58 -3.44 9.58
C PHE A 316 -0.22 -4.02 10.02
N TYR A 317 0.26 -3.70 11.22
CA TYR A 317 1.57 -4.15 11.72
C TYR A 317 1.50 -5.64 12.05
N ASP A 318 0.48 -6.04 12.80
CA ASP A 318 0.26 -7.44 13.17
C ASP A 318 -0.15 -8.29 11.96
N LEU A 319 -1.00 -7.76 11.07
CA LEU A 319 -1.31 -8.41 9.79
C LEU A 319 -0.06 -8.65 8.93
N ALA A 320 0.86 -7.69 8.86
CA ALA A 320 2.11 -7.85 8.11
C ALA A 320 3.01 -8.92 8.72
N ARG A 321 3.10 -8.98 10.06
CA ARG A 321 3.88 -10.01 10.77
C ARG A 321 3.34 -11.41 10.46
N ARG A 322 2.04 -11.61 10.60
CA ARG A 322 1.40 -12.91 10.31
C ARG A 322 1.52 -13.31 8.84
N ALA A 323 1.39 -12.36 7.93
CA ALA A 323 1.59 -12.61 6.51
C ALA A 323 3.03 -13.06 6.20
N MET A 324 4.05 -12.49 6.86
CA MET A 324 5.43 -12.96 6.75
C MET A 324 5.59 -14.39 7.27
N ASP A 325 4.95 -14.73 8.39
CA ASP A 325 4.98 -16.11 8.94
C ASP A 325 4.34 -17.12 7.97
N LEU A 326 3.21 -16.75 7.37
CA LEU A 326 2.53 -17.57 6.35
C LEU A 326 3.43 -17.80 5.13
N LEU A 327 4.07 -16.75 4.61
CA LEU A 327 5.02 -16.84 3.49
C LEU A 327 6.26 -17.68 3.85
N GLY A 328 6.70 -17.64 5.11
CA GLY A 328 7.81 -18.45 5.60
C GLY A 328 7.48 -19.95 5.68
N ARG A 329 6.24 -20.29 6.05
CA ARG A 329 5.77 -21.69 6.09
C ARG A 329 5.65 -22.31 4.71
N GLU A 330 5.20 -21.56 3.70
CA GLU A 330 5.08 -22.05 2.31
C GLU A 330 6.41 -22.31 1.59
N ARG A 331 7.53 -21.87 2.16
CA ARG A 331 8.87 -22.06 1.59
C ARG A 331 9.59 -23.30 2.11
N LYS A 332 9.14 -23.85 3.24
CA LYS A 332 9.65 -25.08 3.83
C LYS A 332 8.96 -26.27 3.20
#